data_AF-A0A7I7NMK3-F1
#
_entry.id   AF-A0A7I7NMK3-F1
#
_cell.length_a   1.000
_cell.length_b   1.000
_cell.length_c   1.000
_cell.angle_alpha   90.00
_cell.angle_beta   90.00
_cell.angle_gamma   90.00
#
_symmetry.space_group_name_H-M   'P 1'
#
loop_
_entity.id
_entity.type
_entity.pdbx_description
1 polymer ?
#
loop_
_entity_poly.entity_id
_entity_poly.type
_entity_poly.pdbx_seq_one_letter_code
_entity_poly.pdbx_strand_id
1 'polypeptide(L)'
;MRGIHHRIVASLGGQPLTHHATLAPQAADALAAEHAERGRTPVAVVEEAHLLGYDQLEALRLLTNHDLDSSSPFCLLVGQPTLRRRMKLGVLAALDQRIGLRYTMQPMTDKETGSYLRHHLALAGRDDTLFSDDAVTLVHQTSRGYPRAVNNLALQALVAAFAADKAIVDESSTRTAIAEVTAD
;
A
#
# COMPACT_ATOMS: atom_id res chain seq x y z
N MET A 1 0.86 -21.71 10.66
CA MET A 1 0.64 -20.79 9.52
C MET A 1 1.59 -21.18 8.42
N ARG A 2 1.13 -21.50 7.20
CA ARG A 2 2.02 -21.88 6.08
C ARG A 2 2.86 -20.66 5.67
N GLY A 3 4.20 -20.82 5.62
CA GLY A 3 5.15 -19.72 5.39
C GLY A 3 5.12 -19.14 3.97
N ILE A 4 5.87 -18.05 3.76
CA ILE A 4 5.90 -17.28 2.50
C ILE A 4 6.27 -18.17 1.30
N HIS A 5 7.27 -19.03 1.44
CA HIS A 5 7.71 -19.95 0.37
C HIS A 5 6.62 -20.93 -0.05
N HIS A 6 5.85 -21.46 0.90
CA HIS A 6 4.71 -22.34 0.60
C HIS A 6 3.68 -21.62 -0.27
N ARG A 7 3.38 -20.35 0.02
CA ARG A 7 2.41 -19.58 -0.76
C ARG A 7 2.91 -19.32 -2.17
N ILE A 8 4.21 -19.01 -2.34
CA ILE A 8 4.82 -18.79 -3.65
C ILE A 8 4.68 -20.04 -4.53
N VAL A 9 5.12 -21.19 -4.02
CA VAL A 9 5.05 -22.45 -4.78
C VAL A 9 3.61 -22.79 -5.17
N ALA A 10 2.67 -22.67 -4.22
CA ALA A 10 1.26 -22.95 -4.48
C ALA A 10 0.65 -21.99 -5.52
N SER A 11 0.96 -20.69 -5.45
CA SER A 11 0.45 -19.69 -6.40
C SER A 11 0.99 -19.87 -7.82
N LEU A 12 2.19 -20.44 -7.96
CA LEU A 12 2.78 -20.79 -9.25
C LEU A 12 2.35 -22.17 -9.76
N GLY A 13 1.42 -22.84 -9.08
CA GLY A 13 0.85 -24.13 -9.48
C GLY A 13 1.67 -25.36 -9.04
N GLY A 14 2.72 -25.17 -8.25
CA GLY A 14 3.52 -26.26 -7.68
C GLY A 14 2.91 -26.86 -6.42
N GLN A 15 3.35 -28.07 -6.06
CA GLN A 15 3.03 -28.70 -4.78
C GLN A 15 4.14 -28.39 -3.76
N PRO A 16 3.86 -27.63 -2.69
CA PRO A 16 4.87 -27.23 -1.71
C PRO A 16 5.45 -28.43 -0.96
N LEU A 17 6.78 -28.52 -0.93
CA LEU A 17 7.47 -29.54 -0.14
C LEU A 17 7.24 -29.31 1.36
N THR A 18 7.21 -30.41 2.11
CA THR A 18 6.92 -30.41 3.56
C THR A 18 8.10 -29.93 4.40
N HIS A 19 9.34 -30.08 3.91
CA HIS A 19 10.55 -29.72 4.63
C HIS A 19 10.98 -28.28 4.36
N HIS A 20 11.17 -27.50 5.42
CA HIS A 20 11.51 -26.07 5.35
C HIS A 20 12.82 -25.81 4.58
N ALA A 21 13.83 -26.67 4.75
CA ALA A 21 15.13 -26.52 4.08
C ALA A 21 15.04 -26.66 2.55
N THR A 22 14.11 -27.46 2.04
CA THR A 22 13.90 -27.66 0.59
C THR A 22 12.86 -26.73 0.00
N LEU A 23 12.01 -26.15 0.83
CA LEU A 23 10.91 -25.30 0.39
C LEU A 23 11.39 -23.91 -0.09
N ALA A 24 12.43 -23.35 0.53
CA ALA A 24 13.00 -22.07 0.09
C ALA A 24 13.66 -22.17 -1.30
N PRO A 25 14.54 -23.17 -1.57
CA PRO A 25 15.03 -23.43 -2.93
C PRO A 25 13.90 -23.66 -3.93
N GLN A 26 12.91 -24.50 -3.59
CA GLN A 26 11.76 -24.76 -4.47
C GLN A 26 11.01 -23.47 -4.86
N ALA A 27 10.80 -22.57 -3.90
CA ALA A 27 10.15 -21.29 -4.18
C ALA A 27 11.00 -20.39 -5.08
N ALA A 28 12.32 -20.39 -4.90
CA ALA A 28 13.24 -19.63 -5.74
C ALA A 28 13.27 -20.20 -7.17
N ASP A 29 13.39 -21.51 -7.34
CA ASP A 29 13.38 -22.19 -8.64
C ASP A 29 12.08 -21.94 -9.40
N ALA A 30 10.94 -21.98 -8.69
CA ALA A 30 9.64 -21.70 -9.30
C ALA A 30 9.54 -20.25 -9.81
N LEU A 31 10.11 -19.28 -9.08
CA LEU A 31 10.18 -17.88 -9.52
C LEU A 31 11.13 -17.72 -10.71
N ALA A 32 12.28 -18.39 -10.70
CA ALA A 32 13.24 -18.36 -11.80
C ALA A 32 12.64 -18.96 -13.09
N ALA A 33 11.85 -20.03 -12.98
CA ALA A 33 11.16 -20.64 -14.11
C ALA A 33 10.16 -19.70 -14.80
N GLU A 34 9.44 -18.84 -14.04
CA GLU A 34 8.58 -17.81 -14.65
C GLU A 34 9.36 -16.87 -15.56
N HIS A 35 10.58 -16.50 -15.16
CA HIS A 35 11.44 -15.63 -15.97
C HIS A 35 12.06 -16.38 -17.15
N ALA A 36 12.72 -17.51 -16.88
CA ALA A 36 13.49 -18.26 -17.87
C ALA A 36 12.61 -18.94 -18.93
N GLU A 37 11.48 -19.52 -18.54
CA GLU A 37 10.64 -20.32 -19.43
C GLU A 37 9.50 -19.51 -20.04
N ARG A 38 8.96 -18.52 -19.29
CA ARG A 38 7.76 -17.77 -19.69
C ARG A 38 8.03 -16.32 -20.02
N GLY A 39 9.27 -15.84 -19.84
CA GLY A 39 9.64 -14.44 -20.07
C GLY A 39 8.94 -13.46 -19.12
N ARG A 40 8.43 -13.93 -17.97
CA ARG A 40 7.71 -13.12 -16.99
C ARG A 40 8.62 -12.80 -15.82
N THR A 41 8.75 -11.53 -15.46
CA THR A 41 9.50 -11.15 -14.26
C THR A 41 8.57 -11.21 -13.04
N PRO A 42 8.72 -12.20 -12.15
CA PRO A 42 7.85 -12.27 -10.98
C PRO A 42 8.19 -11.16 -9.97
N VAL A 43 7.15 -10.58 -9.37
CA VAL A 43 7.25 -9.57 -8.31
C VAL A 43 6.52 -10.07 -7.08
N ALA A 44 7.23 -10.22 -5.96
CA ALA A 44 6.66 -10.60 -4.68
C ALA A 44 6.26 -9.34 -3.90
N VAL A 45 4.97 -9.03 -3.85
CA VAL A 45 4.43 -7.93 -3.05
C VAL A 45 3.96 -8.46 -1.70
N VAL A 46 4.50 -7.90 -0.62
CA VAL A 46 4.16 -8.24 0.75
C VAL A 46 3.52 -7.03 1.40
N GLU A 47 2.20 -7.03 1.48
CA GLU A 47 1.43 -6.03 2.22
C GLU A 47 1.49 -6.28 3.72
N GLU A 48 1.30 -5.22 4.51
CA GLU A 48 1.36 -5.26 5.97
C GLU A 48 2.66 -5.88 6.51
N ALA A 49 3.78 -5.71 5.80
CA ALA A 49 5.07 -6.37 6.12
C ALA A 49 5.62 -6.02 7.51
N HIS A 50 5.13 -4.95 8.14
CA HIS A 50 5.43 -4.61 9.53
C HIS A 50 4.92 -5.65 10.55
N LEU A 51 3.92 -6.47 10.17
CA LEU A 51 3.36 -7.55 10.97
C LEU A 51 4.19 -8.84 10.90
N LEU A 52 5.12 -8.97 9.95
CA LEU A 52 5.91 -10.19 9.79
C LEU A 52 6.84 -10.43 10.98
N GLY A 53 6.97 -11.68 11.40
CA GLY A 53 7.99 -12.12 12.35
C GLY A 53 9.41 -12.06 11.76
N TYR A 54 10.44 -12.18 12.62
CA TYR A 54 11.83 -12.23 12.15
C TYR A 54 12.07 -13.40 11.21
N ASP A 55 11.57 -14.59 11.55
CA ASP A 55 11.72 -15.79 10.71
C ASP A 55 11.06 -15.64 9.33
N GLN A 56 9.97 -14.88 9.24
CA GLN A 56 9.29 -14.62 7.96
C GLN A 56 10.05 -13.59 7.12
N LEU A 57 10.64 -12.58 7.75
CA LEU A 57 11.52 -11.63 7.08
C LEU A 57 12.81 -12.32 6.59
N GLU A 58 13.36 -13.22 7.39
CA GLU A 58 14.51 -14.04 7.00
C GLU A 58 14.17 -14.99 5.84
N ALA A 59 12.97 -15.56 5.83
CA ALA A 59 12.48 -16.33 4.68
C ALA A 59 12.47 -15.50 3.38
N LEU A 60 12.14 -14.21 3.44
CA LEU A 60 12.23 -13.31 2.29
C LEU A 60 13.68 -13.09 1.83
N ARG A 61 14.64 -13.02 2.77
CA ARG A 61 16.07 -12.93 2.43
C ARG A 61 16.56 -14.14 1.64
N LEU A 62 16.04 -15.34 1.93
CA LEU A 62 16.43 -16.55 1.20
C LEU A 62 15.94 -16.55 -0.26
N LEU A 63 14.86 -15.83 -0.57
CA LEU A 63 14.35 -15.69 -1.94
C LEU A 63 15.20 -14.76 -2.80
N THR A 64 15.91 -13.80 -2.18
CA THR A 64 16.70 -12.81 -2.93
C THR A 64 18.08 -13.33 -3.33
N ASN A 65 18.47 -14.52 -2.85
CA ASN A 65 19.79 -15.13 -3.05
C ASN A 65 19.75 -16.25 -4.11
N HIS A 66 19.28 -15.94 -5.33
CA HIS A 66 19.21 -16.91 -6.44
C HIS A 66 20.19 -16.52 -7.57
N ASP A 67 20.91 -17.51 -8.10
CA ASP A 67 21.85 -17.43 -9.24
C ASP A 67 22.74 -16.17 -9.28
N LEU A 68 23.57 -15.96 -8.24
CA LEU A 68 24.56 -14.88 -8.19
C LEU A 68 23.96 -13.48 -8.50
N ASP A 69 22.70 -13.26 -8.09
CA ASP A 69 21.91 -12.03 -8.33
C ASP A 69 21.53 -11.76 -9.80
N SER A 70 21.70 -12.73 -10.71
CA SER A 70 21.43 -12.55 -12.16
C SER A 70 19.95 -12.51 -12.53
N SER A 71 19.06 -13.08 -11.70
CA SER A 71 17.61 -13.08 -11.91
C SER A 71 16.84 -13.12 -10.58
N SER A 72 17.14 -12.19 -9.68
CA SER A 72 16.46 -12.13 -8.38
C SER A 72 15.02 -11.61 -8.54
N PRO A 73 13.98 -12.29 -8.04
CA PRO A 73 12.61 -11.80 -8.05
C PRO A 73 12.51 -10.47 -7.30
N PHE A 74 11.82 -9.49 -7.88
CA PHE A 74 11.69 -8.18 -7.25
C PHE A 74 10.76 -8.30 -6.03
N CYS A 75 11.23 -7.91 -4.84
CA CYS A 75 10.41 -7.95 -3.63
C CYS A 75 10.02 -6.54 -3.20
N LEU A 76 8.72 -6.29 -3.05
CA LEU A 76 8.17 -5.04 -2.53
C LEU A 76 7.57 -5.27 -1.15
N LEU A 77 8.17 -4.67 -0.13
CA LEU A 77 7.65 -4.68 1.23
C LEU A 77 6.84 -3.40 1.49
N VAL A 78 5.54 -3.55 1.67
CA VAL A 78 4.61 -2.44 1.95
C VAL A 78 4.16 -2.55 3.40
N GLY A 79 4.17 -1.43 4.12
CA GLY A 79 3.72 -1.42 5.51
C GLY A 79 3.92 -0.09 6.20
N GLN A 80 3.65 -0.07 7.50
CA GLN A 80 3.77 1.12 8.32
C GLN A 80 5.23 1.57 8.52
N PRO A 81 5.47 2.85 8.90
CA PRO A 81 6.82 3.37 9.17
C PRO A 81 7.64 2.57 10.21
N THR A 82 6.98 1.79 11.06
CA THR A 82 7.59 0.86 12.02
C THR A 82 8.45 -0.21 11.34
N LEU A 83 8.09 -0.66 10.14
CA LEU A 83 8.88 -1.61 9.35
C LEU A 83 10.29 -1.09 9.09
N ARG A 84 10.41 0.17 8.67
CA ARG A 84 11.70 0.82 8.40
C ARG A 84 12.59 0.87 9.65
N ARG A 85 12.02 1.08 10.83
CA ARG A 85 12.77 1.07 12.09
C ARG A 85 13.24 -0.34 12.43
N ARG A 86 12.36 -1.33 12.22
CA ARG A 86 12.66 -2.75 12.47
C ARG A 86 13.75 -3.30 11.54
N MET A 87 13.76 -2.90 10.27
CA MET A 87 14.80 -3.31 9.29
C MET A 87 16.22 -2.93 9.75
N LYS A 88 16.38 -1.89 10.57
CA LYS A 88 17.68 -1.45 11.10
C LYS A 88 18.19 -2.28 12.28
N LEU A 89 17.41 -3.23 12.80
CA LEU A 89 17.86 -4.09 13.89
C LEU A 89 18.94 -5.06 13.37
N GLY A 90 19.97 -5.31 14.18
CA GLY A 90 21.12 -6.11 13.77
C GLY A 90 20.76 -7.51 13.28
N VAL A 91 19.71 -8.13 13.84
CA VAL A 91 19.19 -9.45 13.41
C VAL A 91 18.67 -9.45 11.96
N LEU A 92 18.35 -8.29 11.38
CA LEU A 92 17.86 -8.13 10.01
C LEU A 92 18.89 -7.46 9.08
N ALA A 93 20.13 -7.25 9.53
CA ALA A 93 21.15 -6.54 8.75
C ALA A 93 21.38 -7.14 7.36
N ALA A 94 21.35 -8.47 7.24
CA ALA A 94 21.53 -9.17 5.96
C ALA A 94 20.37 -8.95 4.98
N LEU A 95 19.13 -8.81 5.48
CA LEU A 95 17.99 -8.44 4.65
C LEU A 95 18.02 -6.95 4.29
N ASP A 96 18.39 -6.09 5.24
CA ASP A 96 18.46 -4.63 5.05
C ASP A 96 19.44 -4.22 3.94
N GLN A 97 20.56 -4.95 3.81
CA GLN A 97 21.54 -4.80 2.72
C GLN A 97 20.96 -5.11 1.33
N ARG A 98 19.90 -5.92 1.24
CA ARG A 98 19.24 -6.30 -0.02
C ARG A 98 18.16 -5.29 -0.44
N ILE A 99 17.82 -4.32 0.40
CA ILE A 99 16.80 -3.30 0.08
C ILE A 99 17.45 -2.17 -0.72
N GLY A 100 17.26 -2.19 -2.04
CA GLY A 100 17.80 -1.17 -2.96
C GLY A 100 17.03 0.17 -2.96
N LEU A 101 15.74 0.17 -2.62
CA LEU A 101 14.90 1.37 -2.59
C LEU A 101 14.07 1.43 -1.32
N ARG A 102 14.04 2.61 -0.70
CA ARG A 102 13.13 2.92 0.42
C ARG A 102 12.35 4.17 0.07
N TYR A 103 11.03 4.04 -0.01
CA TYR A 103 10.14 5.16 -0.29
C TYR A 103 9.12 5.31 0.83
N THR A 104 8.82 6.55 1.21
CA THR A 104 7.73 6.88 2.14
C THR A 104 6.75 7.73 1.37
N MET A 105 5.55 7.18 1.15
CA MET A 105 4.46 7.92 0.52
C MET A 105 4.12 9.14 1.35
N GLN A 106 4.28 10.32 0.75
CA GLN A 106 3.90 11.57 1.38
C GLN A 106 2.38 11.77 1.27
N PRO A 107 1.78 12.55 2.18
CA PRO A 107 0.42 13.02 1.97
C PRO A 107 0.31 13.81 0.66
N MET A 108 -0.88 13.83 0.07
CA MET A 108 -1.16 14.63 -1.11
C MET A 108 -0.98 16.12 -0.79
N THR A 109 -0.49 16.89 -1.75
CA THR A 109 -0.57 18.36 -1.73
C THR A 109 -2.02 18.83 -1.86
N ASP A 110 -2.26 20.12 -1.61
CA ASP A 110 -3.57 20.74 -1.80
C ASP A 110 -4.11 20.55 -3.23
N LYS A 111 -3.26 20.78 -4.24
CA LYS A 111 -3.60 20.57 -5.65
C LYS A 111 -3.93 19.11 -5.97
N GLU A 112 -3.13 18.18 -5.45
CA GLU A 112 -3.39 16.75 -5.62
C GLU A 112 -4.68 16.33 -4.91
N THR A 113 -5.00 16.92 -3.75
CA THR A 113 -6.25 16.67 -3.02
C THR A 113 -7.46 17.09 -3.85
N GLY A 114 -7.43 18.29 -4.44
CA GLY A 114 -8.49 18.73 -5.35
C GLY A 114 -8.62 17.84 -6.60
N SER A 115 -7.49 17.43 -7.19
CA SER A 115 -7.50 16.49 -8.33
C SER A 115 -8.04 15.12 -7.94
N TYR A 116 -7.71 14.65 -6.74
CA TYR A 116 -8.14 13.38 -6.19
C TYR A 116 -9.65 13.35 -5.98
N LEU A 117 -10.22 14.40 -5.39
CA LEU A 117 -11.67 14.55 -5.23
C LEU A 117 -12.40 14.57 -6.58
N ARG A 118 -11.92 15.37 -7.54
CA ARG A 118 -12.49 15.41 -8.89
C ARG A 118 -12.45 14.04 -9.58
N HIS A 119 -11.34 13.32 -9.45
CA HIS A 119 -11.22 11.97 -10.00
C HIS A 119 -12.24 11.01 -9.37
N HIS A 120 -12.41 11.03 -8.05
CA HIS A 120 -13.40 10.21 -7.35
C HIS A 120 -14.85 10.53 -7.77
N LEU A 121 -15.16 11.82 -8.01
CA LEU A 121 -16.47 12.22 -8.53
C LEU A 121 -16.70 11.73 -9.97
N ALA A 122 -15.69 11.82 -10.83
CA ALA A 122 -15.77 11.31 -12.20
C ALA A 122 -16.03 9.80 -12.23
N LEU A 123 -15.41 9.03 -11.32
CA LEU A 123 -15.71 7.60 -11.14
C LEU A 123 -17.16 7.34 -10.73
N ALA A 124 -17.81 8.29 -10.05
CA ALA A 124 -19.23 8.26 -9.71
C ALA A 124 -20.15 8.84 -10.81
N GLY A 125 -19.59 9.16 -11.99
CA GLY A 125 -20.34 9.71 -13.14
C GLY A 125 -20.66 11.20 -13.02
N ARG A 126 -19.90 11.94 -12.21
CA ARG A 126 -20.05 13.39 -12.02
C ARG A 126 -18.81 14.11 -12.53
N ASP A 127 -19.03 14.95 -13.54
CA ASP A 127 -17.97 15.76 -14.18
C ASP A 127 -18.10 17.25 -13.82
N ASP A 128 -19.18 17.63 -13.13
CA ASP A 128 -19.46 18.98 -12.67
C ASP A 128 -18.82 19.28 -11.31
N THR A 129 -18.64 20.58 -11.03
CA THR A 129 -18.03 21.04 -9.77
C THR A 129 -18.98 20.83 -8.60
N LEU A 130 -18.68 19.83 -7.75
CA LEU A 130 -19.43 19.56 -6.51
C LEU A 130 -18.78 20.07 -5.24
N PHE A 131 -17.49 20.41 -5.28
CA PHE A 131 -16.78 21.04 -4.15
C PHE A 131 -16.31 22.41 -4.58
N SER A 132 -16.57 23.43 -3.76
CA SER A 132 -15.93 24.74 -3.94
C SER A 132 -14.43 24.66 -3.61
N ASP A 133 -13.65 25.61 -4.13
CA ASP A 133 -12.20 25.67 -3.85
C ASP A 133 -11.92 25.83 -2.35
N ASP A 134 -12.75 26.59 -1.63
CA ASP A 134 -12.64 26.76 -0.18
C ASP A 134 -12.92 25.44 0.56
N ALA A 135 -13.89 24.65 0.10
CA ALA A 135 -14.18 23.33 0.66
C ALA A 135 -13.02 22.36 0.43
N VAL A 136 -12.46 22.32 -0.78
CA VAL A 136 -11.28 21.51 -1.10
C VAL A 136 -10.09 21.88 -0.21
N THR A 137 -9.84 23.18 -0.07
CA THR A 137 -8.75 23.71 0.78
C THR A 137 -8.94 23.28 2.23
N LEU A 138 -10.16 23.40 2.76
CA LEU A 138 -10.48 23.03 4.13
C LEU A 138 -10.37 21.51 4.34
N VAL A 139 -10.88 20.68 3.42
CA VAL A 139 -10.70 19.22 3.44
C VAL A 139 -9.21 18.87 3.45
N HIS A 140 -8.39 19.50 2.60
CA HIS A 140 -6.95 19.25 2.55
C HIS A 140 -6.29 19.60 3.89
N GLN A 141 -6.54 20.78 4.45
CA GLN A 141 -5.93 21.24 5.69
C GLN A 141 -6.28 20.33 6.88
N THR A 142 -7.56 19.94 7.01
CA THR A 142 -8.00 19.08 8.11
C THR A 142 -7.48 17.64 7.96
N SER A 143 -7.58 17.07 6.75
CA SER A 143 -7.07 15.72 6.46
C SER A 143 -5.55 15.63 6.45
N ARG A 144 -4.87 16.77 6.34
CA ARG A 144 -3.43 16.89 6.04
C ARG A 144 -3.01 16.19 4.74
N GLY A 145 -3.95 16.03 3.80
CA GLY A 145 -3.72 15.36 2.52
C GLY A 145 -3.65 13.83 2.58
N TYR A 146 -3.99 13.19 3.70
CA TYR A 146 -4.02 11.72 3.78
C TYR A 146 -5.29 11.17 3.09
N PRO A 147 -5.18 10.29 2.08
CA PRO A 147 -6.33 9.87 1.26
C PRO A 147 -7.52 9.34 2.06
N ARG A 148 -7.28 8.52 3.10
CA ARG A 148 -8.37 8.00 3.95
C ARG A 148 -9.09 9.11 4.71
N ALA A 149 -8.35 10.08 5.25
CA ALA A 149 -8.94 11.21 5.96
C ALA A 149 -9.67 12.16 4.99
N VAL A 150 -9.11 12.39 3.79
CA VAL A 150 -9.77 13.13 2.70
C VAL A 150 -11.10 12.47 2.36
N ASN A 151 -11.13 11.16 2.13
CA ASN A 151 -12.35 10.43 1.78
C ASN A 151 -13.42 10.53 2.86
N ASN A 152 -13.03 10.34 4.13
CA ASN A 152 -13.98 10.42 5.24
C ASN A 152 -14.59 11.82 5.36
N LEU A 153 -13.75 12.87 5.31
CA LEU A 153 -14.23 14.25 5.39
C LEU A 153 -15.08 14.64 4.19
N ALA A 154 -14.67 14.26 2.97
CA ALA A 154 -15.41 14.56 1.75
C ALA A 154 -16.79 13.87 1.73
N LEU A 155 -16.86 12.62 2.19
CA LEU A 155 -18.13 11.90 2.30
C LEU A 155 -19.08 12.59 3.29
N GLN A 156 -18.60 12.94 4.49
CA GLN A 156 -19.44 13.64 5.46
C GLN A 156 -19.83 15.05 4.97
N ALA A 157 -18.95 15.74 4.25
CA ALA A 157 -19.27 17.05 3.67
C ALA A 157 -20.34 16.96 2.57
N LEU A 158 -20.34 15.89 1.77
CA LEU A 158 -21.42 15.59 0.82
C LEU A 158 -22.75 15.31 1.54
N VAL A 159 -22.72 14.54 2.63
CA VAL A 159 -23.91 14.26 3.45
C VAL A 159 -24.47 15.55 4.07
N ALA A 160 -23.60 16.40 4.63
CA ALA A 160 -23.99 17.68 5.21
C ALA A 160 -24.59 18.64 4.17
N ALA A 161 -23.98 18.73 2.98
CA ALA A 161 -24.50 19.54 1.87
C ALA A 161 -25.89 19.04 1.43
N PHE A 162 -26.05 17.72 1.30
CA PHE A 162 -27.33 17.11 0.95
C PHE A 162 -28.41 17.39 2.01
N ALA A 163 -28.09 17.22 3.31
CA ALA A 163 -29.01 17.51 4.41
C ALA A 163 -29.43 18.99 4.46
N ALA A 164 -28.59 19.90 3.96
CA ALA A 164 -28.86 21.33 3.85
C ALA A 164 -29.48 21.74 2.50
N ASP A 165 -29.86 20.78 1.65
CA ASP A 165 -30.42 21.00 0.29
C ASP A 165 -29.51 21.87 -0.61
N LYS A 166 -28.19 21.68 -0.49
CA LYS A 166 -27.17 22.38 -1.28
C LYS A 166 -26.68 21.54 -2.44
N ALA A 167 -26.56 22.15 -3.62
CA ALA A 167 -26.00 21.52 -4.81
C ALA A 167 -24.45 21.42 -4.78
N ILE A 168 -23.78 22.28 -4.00
CA ILE A 168 -22.31 22.36 -3.90
C ILE A 168 -21.90 22.21 -2.44
N VAL A 169 -20.88 21.40 -2.19
CA VAL A 169 -20.16 21.34 -0.93
C VAL A 169 -19.30 22.59 -0.80
N ASP A 170 -19.72 23.47 0.09
CA ASP A 170 -19.03 24.71 0.44
C ASP A 170 -18.26 24.57 1.77
N GLU A 171 -17.60 25.65 2.17
CA GLU A 171 -16.86 25.70 3.44
C GLU A 171 -17.75 25.36 4.64
N SER A 172 -19.00 25.83 4.66
CA SER A 172 -19.92 25.58 5.78
C SER A 172 -20.30 24.11 5.92
N SER A 173 -20.57 23.43 4.79
CA SER A 173 -20.88 21.99 4.76
C SER A 173 -19.67 21.17 5.23
N THR A 174 -18.48 21.62 4.84
CA THR A 174 -17.21 21.02 5.27
C THR A 174 -16.97 21.24 6.77
N ARG A 175 -17.28 22.42 7.32
CA ARG A 175 -17.17 22.69 8.77
C ARG A 175 -18.12 21.81 9.59
N THR A 176 -19.35 21.58 9.11
CA THR A 176 -20.28 20.63 9.73
C THR A 176 -19.69 19.23 9.75
N ALA A 177 -19.17 18.76 8.62
CA ALA A 177 -18.51 17.46 8.52
C ALA A 177 -17.31 17.30 9.46
N ILE A 178 -16.51 18.35 9.63
CA ILE A 178 -15.38 18.36 10.57
C ILE A 178 -15.89 18.16 12.00
N ALA A 179 -16.94 18.89 12.40
CA ALA A 179 -17.51 18.78 13.74
C ALA A 179 -18.01 17.36 14.04
N GLU A 180 -18.66 16.71 13.06
CA GLU A 180 -19.11 15.32 13.18
C GLU A 180 -17.93 14.35 13.30
N VAL A 181 -16.92 14.45 12.43
CA VAL A 181 -15.75 13.55 12.46
C VAL A 181 -14.93 13.70 13.74
N THR A 182 -14.93 14.88 14.38
CA THR A 182 -14.25 15.09 15.68
C THR A 182 -15.05 14.65 16.90
N ALA A 183 -16.34 14.37 16.74
CA ALA A 183 -17.22 13.95 17.84
C ALA A 183 -17.13 12.44 18.12
N ASP A 184 -16.63 11.65 17.17
CA ASP A 184 -16.33 10.21 17.27
C ASP A 184 -14.89 9.93 17.73
#